data_AF-A0AB38Q2Z9-F1
#
_entry.id   AF-A0AB38Q2Z9-F1
#
_cell.length_a   1.000
_cell.length_b   1.000
_cell.length_c   1.000
_cell.angle_alpha   90.00
_cell.angle_beta   90.00
_cell.angle_gamma   90.00
#
_symmetry.space_group_name_H-M   'P 1'
#
loop_
_entity.id
_entity.type
_entity.pdbx_description
1 polymer ?
#
loop_
_entity_poly.entity_id
_entity_poly.type
_entity_poly.pdbx_seq_one_letter_code
_entity_poly.pdbx_strand_id
1 'polypeptide(L)'
;MKKIDVKRFNAFITFTRLPQAKNIFKEIEWYENYNSNVFATIISDRIDKDFSVVILRRDKDSKFRCSDTKYSLATIEEARKWMLDIVEKIEKSREYIFVQYDEKGKNIDVFNTIKNKNISDSFKILNNSDEYKPAKLLISEIMPHYMDIDGNFVEQFQTTGFDARIWELYLYCYFNEEKFIINKDYSAPDFYISKDGYNISIEASTLNNKKEYQLDIKIYDRINSILPIRFGSSIKSKIDHVDKNNLHYWEYEHTKDKPFIIAIADFSNDISMIYSSNSLINYLYGYSHEISYNKEGNLNIIPKKIENFKYNDKVIDAGFFLKKENENISAILSSTSGTLNKFLRIGKQSGFDKYNKLCIMKEAFYYDPNPNASKPIHDISEVTEKTNEKWGDGLSIYHNPNAKFPIQRHLFPNATHHIFRNGLIETVTHPYSLLSSITYISIR
;
A
#
# COMPACT_ATOMS: atom_id res chain seq x y z
N MET A 1 11.50 -27.65 11.13
CA MET A 1 10.74 -26.59 10.45
C MET A 1 9.27 -26.69 10.82
N LYS A 2 8.59 -25.57 11.06
CA LYS A 2 7.14 -25.48 11.26
C LYS A 2 6.49 -25.04 9.95
N LYS A 3 5.44 -25.72 9.50
CA LYS A 3 4.62 -25.24 8.36
C LYS A 3 3.83 -24.01 8.80
N ILE A 4 3.82 -22.96 7.97
CA ILE A 4 3.20 -21.67 8.28
C ILE A 4 2.24 -21.24 7.16
N ASP A 5 1.34 -20.31 7.51
CA ASP A 5 0.48 -19.66 6.53
C ASP A 5 1.30 -18.70 5.64
N VAL A 6 0.85 -18.54 4.39
CA VAL A 6 1.52 -17.67 3.42
C VAL A 6 1.62 -16.22 3.89
N LYS A 7 0.69 -15.72 4.73
CA LYS A 7 0.74 -14.36 5.30
C LYS A 7 1.97 -14.18 6.18
N ARG A 8 2.26 -15.15 7.06
CA ARG A 8 3.46 -15.18 7.90
C ARG A 8 4.72 -15.17 7.03
N PHE A 9 4.75 -16.01 6.00
CA PHE A 9 5.89 -16.08 5.09
C PHE A 9 6.09 -14.78 4.30
N ASN A 10 5.00 -14.20 3.80
CA ASN A 10 5.00 -12.97 3.01
C ASN A 10 5.50 -11.76 3.79
N ALA A 11 5.31 -11.71 5.11
CA ALA A 11 5.82 -10.63 5.93
C ALA A 11 7.34 -10.48 5.89
N PHE A 12 8.07 -11.57 5.60
CA PHE A 12 9.53 -11.57 5.49
C PHE A 12 10.01 -11.64 4.03
N ILE A 13 9.32 -12.41 3.19
CA ILE A 13 9.88 -12.89 1.90
C ILE A 13 9.30 -12.15 0.68
N THR A 14 8.21 -11.39 0.82
CA THR A 14 7.54 -10.80 -0.37
C THR A 14 8.46 -9.95 -1.23
N PHE A 15 9.37 -9.20 -0.60
CA PHE A 15 10.21 -8.19 -1.24
C PHE A 15 11.47 -8.75 -1.94
N THR A 16 11.73 -10.06 -1.84
CA THR A 16 12.80 -10.75 -2.57
C THR A 16 12.29 -11.52 -3.78
N ARG A 17 10.98 -11.63 -3.97
CA ARG A 17 10.42 -12.41 -5.08
C ARG A 17 10.60 -11.68 -6.41
N LEU A 18 10.96 -12.43 -7.45
CA LEU A 18 10.83 -11.98 -8.83
C LEU A 18 9.36 -12.16 -9.28
N PRO A 19 8.65 -11.07 -9.65
CA PRO A 19 7.26 -11.14 -10.11
C PRO A 19 6.97 -12.21 -11.17
N GLN A 20 7.91 -12.45 -12.08
CA GLN A 20 7.79 -13.38 -13.21
C GLN A 20 7.79 -14.85 -12.79
N ALA A 21 8.37 -15.18 -11.62
CA ALA A 21 8.49 -16.56 -11.16
C ALA A 21 7.13 -17.26 -11.03
N LYS A 22 6.06 -16.52 -10.72
CA LYS A 22 4.68 -17.05 -10.60
C LYS A 22 4.11 -17.60 -11.90
N ASN A 23 4.67 -17.20 -13.05
CA ASN A 23 4.22 -17.65 -14.37
C ASN A 23 4.67 -19.09 -14.65
N ILE A 24 5.78 -19.51 -14.04
CA ILE A 24 6.40 -20.82 -14.22
C ILE A 24 6.11 -21.71 -12.99
N PHE A 25 6.16 -21.12 -11.80
CA PHE A 25 6.04 -21.85 -10.54
C PHE A 25 4.78 -21.48 -9.76
N LYS A 26 4.33 -22.41 -8.92
CA LYS A 26 3.30 -22.18 -7.91
C LYS A 26 3.85 -22.57 -6.54
N GLU A 27 3.95 -21.61 -5.63
CA GLU A 27 4.22 -21.91 -4.22
C GLU A 27 3.04 -22.70 -3.62
N ILE A 28 3.35 -23.79 -2.92
CA ILE A 28 2.36 -24.70 -2.35
C ILE A 28 2.53 -24.91 -0.85
N GLU A 29 3.75 -24.80 -0.32
CA GLU A 29 4.03 -24.91 1.11
C GLU A 29 5.06 -23.86 1.54
N TRP A 30 4.93 -23.40 2.79
CA TRP A 30 5.79 -22.41 3.41
C TRP A 30 6.16 -22.86 4.82
N TYR A 31 7.42 -22.61 5.19
CA TYR A 31 7.99 -23.09 6.43
C TYR A 31 8.89 -22.05 7.08
N GLU A 32 8.97 -22.11 8.40
CA GLU A 32 9.77 -21.25 9.27
C GLU A 32 10.50 -22.12 10.32
N ASN A 33 11.75 -21.78 10.65
CA ASN A 33 12.45 -22.41 11.77
C ASN A 33 12.06 -21.77 13.12
N TYR A 34 12.50 -22.34 14.25
CA TYR A 34 12.04 -21.89 15.58
C TYR A 34 12.33 -20.41 15.89
N ASN A 35 13.43 -19.87 15.34
CA ASN A 35 13.91 -18.51 15.60
C ASN A 35 13.63 -17.52 14.46
N SER A 36 12.84 -17.89 13.45
CA SER A 36 12.54 -17.01 12.30
C SER A 36 13.79 -16.53 11.53
N ASN A 37 14.84 -17.35 11.52
CA ASN A 37 16.12 -17.07 10.83
C ASN A 37 16.26 -17.82 9.50
N VAL A 38 15.47 -18.87 9.31
CA VAL A 38 15.46 -19.69 8.09
C VAL A 38 14.01 -19.89 7.67
N PHE A 39 13.75 -19.57 6.41
CA PHE A 39 12.47 -19.83 5.76
C PHE A 39 12.66 -20.82 4.62
N ALA A 40 11.61 -21.56 4.30
CA ALA A 40 11.61 -22.42 3.12
C ALA A 40 10.27 -22.38 2.42
N THR A 41 10.29 -22.52 1.10
CA THR A 41 9.08 -22.76 0.31
C THR A 41 9.28 -23.93 -0.62
N ILE A 42 8.22 -24.74 -0.75
CA ILE A 42 8.13 -25.76 -1.78
C ILE A 42 7.26 -25.18 -2.89
N ILE A 43 7.79 -25.24 -4.11
CA ILE A 43 7.14 -24.76 -5.31
C ILE A 43 6.92 -25.94 -6.26
N SER A 44 5.80 -25.92 -6.98
CA SER A 44 5.50 -26.87 -8.05
C SER A 44 5.69 -26.17 -9.39
N ASP A 45 6.41 -26.83 -10.29
CA ASP A 45 6.51 -26.40 -11.68
C ASP A 45 5.16 -26.61 -12.38
N ARG A 46 4.71 -25.61 -13.15
CA ARG A 46 3.42 -25.64 -13.85
C ARG A 46 3.46 -26.45 -15.14
N ILE A 47 4.64 -26.67 -15.70
CA ILE A 47 4.91 -27.30 -17.00
C ILE A 47 5.10 -28.81 -16.82
N ASP A 48 6.13 -29.22 -16.09
CA ASP A 48 6.50 -30.65 -15.94
C ASP A 48 5.99 -31.29 -14.63
N LYS A 49 5.32 -30.49 -13.79
CA LYS A 49 4.67 -30.93 -12.53
C LYS A 49 5.64 -31.45 -11.48
N ASP A 50 6.94 -31.17 -11.62
CA ASP A 50 7.92 -31.51 -10.60
C ASP A 50 7.88 -30.50 -9.42
N PHE A 51 8.66 -30.80 -8.38
CA PHE A 51 8.79 -29.96 -7.20
C PHE A 51 10.19 -29.40 -7.07
N SER A 52 10.25 -28.16 -6.61
CA SER A 52 11.48 -27.48 -6.22
C SER A 52 11.37 -26.94 -4.80
N VAL A 53 12.50 -26.82 -4.12
CA VAL A 53 12.62 -26.27 -2.77
C VAL A 53 13.54 -25.07 -2.81
N VAL A 54 13.12 -23.99 -2.17
CA VAL A 54 13.96 -22.80 -1.95
C VAL A 54 14.11 -22.59 -0.45
N ILE A 55 15.36 -22.56 0.02
CA ILE A 55 15.71 -22.16 1.39
C ILE A 55 16.17 -20.71 1.36
N LEU A 56 15.66 -19.90 2.30
CA LEU A 56 16.00 -18.49 2.43
C LEU A 56 16.62 -18.21 3.79
N ARG A 57 17.74 -17.50 3.77
CA ARG A 57 18.47 -17.00 4.94
C ARG A 57 18.69 -15.50 4.79
N ARG A 58 18.99 -14.81 5.90
CA ARG A 58 19.38 -13.40 5.82
C ARG A 58 20.76 -13.26 5.19
N ASP A 59 20.96 -12.22 4.42
CA ASP A 59 22.28 -11.77 3.98
C ASP A 59 22.92 -10.79 4.98
N LYS A 60 24.06 -10.20 4.62
CA LYS A 60 24.73 -9.17 5.46
C LYS A 60 23.97 -7.85 5.56
N ASP A 61 23.02 -7.58 4.65
CA ASP A 61 22.16 -6.41 4.65
C ASP A 61 20.79 -6.70 5.32
N SER A 62 20.66 -7.81 6.05
CA SER A 62 19.44 -8.29 6.73
C SER A 62 18.28 -8.71 5.82
N LYS A 63 18.46 -8.77 4.50
CA LYS A 63 17.42 -9.22 3.56
C LYS A 63 17.35 -10.73 3.53
N PHE A 64 16.14 -11.31 3.53
CA PHE A 64 16.00 -12.72 3.21
C PHE A 64 16.22 -12.94 1.71
N ARG A 65 17.14 -13.83 1.36
CA ARG A 65 17.44 -14.22 -0.03
C ARG A 65 17.69 -15.72 -0.12
N CYS A 66 17.56 -16.26 -1.33
CA CYS A 66 17.80 -17.67 -1.61
C CYS A 66 19.23 -18.04 -1.24
N SER A 67 19.40 -19.00 -0.32
CA SER A 67 20.70 -19.56 0.04
C SER A 67 20.95 -20.94 -0.55
N ASP A 68 19.89 -21.74 -0.67
CA ASP A 68 19.98 -23.11 -1.14
C ASP A 68 18.73 -23.45 -1.95
N THR A 69 18.91 -24.24 -3.01
CA THR A 69 17.81 -24.66 -3.87
C THR A 69 18.01 -26.10 -4.33
N LYS A 70 16.89 -26.79 -4.53
CA LYS A 70 16.83 -28.08 -5.22
C LYS A 70 15.67 -28.06 -6.20
N TYR A 71 15.92 -28.54 -7.40
CA TYR A 71 14.95 -28.61 -8.49
C TYR A 71 14.74 -30.05 -8.94
N SER A 72 13.65 -30.27 -9.66
CA SER A 72 13.27 -31.53 -10.29
C SER A 72 13.17 -32.71 -9.35
N LEU A 73 12.46 -32.50 -8.24
CA LEU A 73 12.07 -33.56 -7.32
C LEU A 73 10.74 -34.15 -7.76
N ALA A 74 10.66 -35.47 -7.80
CA ALA A 74 9.50 -36.17 -8.37
C ALA A 74 8.28 -36.10 -7.44
N THR A 75 8.52 -35.99 -6.13
CA THR A 75 7.44 -35.98 -5.12
C THR A 75 7.61 -34.86 -4.10
N ILE A 76 6.48 -34.46 -3.50
CA ILE A 76 6.50 -33.46 -2.43
C ILE A 76 7.18 -34.01 -1.16
N GLU A 77 7.14 -35.33 -0.94
CA GLU A 77 7.83 -36.01 0.15
C GLU A 77 9.36 -35.89 0.02
N GLU A 78 9.89 -36.06 -1.20
CA GLU A 78 11.30 -35.82 -1.50
C GLU A 78 11.69 -34.36 -1.23
N ALA A 79 10.85 -33.41 -1.65
CA ALA A 79 11.03 -31.98 -1.39
C ALA A 79 11.09 -31.67 0.11
N ARG A 80 10.13 -32.19 0.89
CA ARG A 80 10.11 -32.01 2.35
C ARG A 80 11.34 -32.64 3.01
N LYS A 81 11.75 -33.84 2.58
CA LYS A 81 12.93 -34.51 3.13
C LYS A 81 14.19 -33.70 2.87
N TRP A 82 14.42 -33.29 1.61
CA TRP A 82 15.59 -32.49 1.26
C TRP A 82 15.62 -31.16 2.03
N MET A 83 14.47 -30.49 2.15
CA MET A 83 14.35 -29.28 2.96
C MET A 83 14.77 -29.50 4.41
N LEU A 84 14.29 -30.58 5.05
CA LEU A 84 14.62 -30.90 6.44
C LEU A 84 16.11 -31.21 6.61
N ASP A 85 16.70 -31.98 5.69
CA ASP A 85 18.13 -32.34 5.71
C ASP A 85 19.03 -31.09 5.62
N ILE A 86 18.68 -30.12 4.77
CA ILE A 86 19.44 -28.87 4.63
C ILE A 86 19.26 -27.99 5.87
N VAL A 87 18.03 -27.82 6.36
CA VAL A 87 17.79 -27.02 7.56
C VAL A 87 18.50 -27.63 8.78
N GLU A 88 18.53 -28.95 8.92
CA GLU A 88 19.24 -29.61 10.02
C GLU A 88 20.75 -29.28 9.99
N LYS A 89 21.36 -29.22 8.80
CA LYS A 89 22.76 -28.78 8.64
C LYS A 89 22.96 -27.32 9.04
N ILE A 90 22.03 -26.44 8.67
CA ILE A 90 22.07 -25.01 9.04
C ILE A 90 21.92 -24.85 10.56
N GLU A 91 20.99 -25.56 11.19
CA GLU A 91 20.79 -25.50 12.65
C GLU A 91 22.00 -26.03 13.43
N LYS A 92 22.66 -27.11 12.93
CA LYS A 92 23.88 -27.66 13.54
C LYS A 92 25.07 -26.71 13.43
N SER A 93 25.27 -26.10 12.26
CA SER A 93 26.36 -25.13 12.03
C SER A 93 26.10 -23.76 12.67
N ARG A 94 24.81 -23.42 12.88
CA ARG A 94 24.33 -22.09 13.31
C ARG A 94 24.66 -20.97 12.31
N GLU A 95 24.90 -21.32 11.05
CA GLU A 95 25.19 -20.37 9.96
C GLU A 95 23.89 -19.81 9.35
N TYR A 96 23.25 -18.91 10.09
CA TYR A 96 21.98 -18.30 9.69
C TYR A 96 22.12 -17.13 8.70
N ILE A 97 23.33 -16.58 8.56
CA ILE A 97 23.63 -15.53 7.58
C ILE A 97 24.29 -16.20 6.36
N PHE A 98 23.78 -15.92 5.17
CA PHE A 98 24.32 -16.41 3.91
C PHE A 98 24.77 -15.24 3.03
N VAL A 99 26.07 -15.21 2.70
CA VAL A 99 26.68 -14.12 1.93
C VAL A 99 26.37 -14.27 0.44
N GLN A 100 25.89 -13.19 -0.17
CA GLN A 100 25.49 -13.12 -1.58
C GLN A 100 26.56 -12.45 -2.46
N TYR A 101 27.56 -11.79 -1.84
CA TYR A 101 28.70 -11.11 -2.45
C TYR A 101 28.36 -9.81 -3.21
N ASP A 102 27.10 -9.39 -3.21
CA ASP A 102 26.60 -8.13 -3.77
C ASP A 102 26.06 -7.16 -2.70
N GLU A 103 26.20 -7.52 -1.41
CA GLU A 103 25.75 -6.69 -0.30
C GLU A 103 26.52 -5.36 -0.26
N LYS A 104 25.80 -4.30 0.07
CA LYS A 104 26.37 -2.93 0.10
C LYS A 104 26.73 -2.46 1.51
N GLY A 105 26.43 -3.27 2.55
CA GLY A 105 26.67 -2.92 3.95
C GLY A 105 25.73 -1.82 4.47
N LYS A 106 24.56 -1.66 3.86
CA LYS A 106 23.57 -0.62 4.18
C LYS A 106 22.39 -1.23 4.91
N ASN A 107 22.61 -1.71 6.12
CA ASN A 107 21.52 -2.14 6.99
C ASN A 107 20.80 -0.89 7.53
N ILE A 108 19.54 -0.70 7.13
CA ILE A 108 18.73 0.44 7.54
C ILE A 108 17.89 0.04 8.75
N ASP A 109 18.37 0.37 9.95
CA ASP A 109 17.55 0.32 11.16
C ASP A 109 16.84 1.66 11.36
N VAL A 110 15.58 1.75 10.90
CA VAL A 110 14.75 2.95 11.05
C VAL A 110 14.33 3.24 12.49
N PHE A 111 14.49 2.29 13.41
CA PHE A 111 14.07 2.41 14.81
C PHE A 111 15.21 2.81 15.75
N ASN A 112 16.45 2.81 15.26
CA ASN A 112 17.56 3.41 15.97
C ASN A 112 17.42 4.93 15.99
N THR A 113 16.98 5.47 17.13
CA THR A 113 16.62 6.88 17.27
C THR A 113 17.82 7.80 17.02
N ILE A 114 17.71 8.71 16.06
CA ILE A 114 18.70 9.73 15.79
C ILE A 114 18.75 10.76 16.92
N LYS A 115 19.92 11.38 17.12
CA LYS A 115 20.06 12.51 18.05
C LYS A 115 19.44 13.77 17.44
N ASN A 116 18.12 13.88 17.50
CA ASN A 116 17.38 15.05 17.05
C ASN A 116 16.39 15.50 18.13
N LYS A 117 16.16 16.82 18.27
CA LYS A 117 15.23 17.38 19.26
C LYS A 117 13.77 17.27 18.83
N ASN A 118 13.49 17.08 17.55
CA ASN A 118 12.15 17.14 16.96
C ASN A 118 11.62 15.76 16.53
N ILE A 119 11.75 14.76 17.39
CA ILE A 119 11.19 13.42 17.13
C ILE A 119 9.65 13.48 17.19
N SER A 120 8.99 12.94 16.16
CA SER A 120 7.52 12.90 16.06
C SER A 120 6.89 12.03 17.15
N ASP A 121 5.74 12.45 17.67
CA ASP A 121 5.00 11.68 18.67
C ASP A 121 4.45 10.38 18.07
N SER A 122 4.05 10.37 16.80
CA SER A 122 3.63 9.15 16.10
C SER A 122 4.78 8.14 16.01
N PHE A 123 6.01 8.60 15.75
CA PHE A 123 7.19 7.73 15.79
C PHE A 123 7.48 7.22 17.20
N LYS A 124 7.38 8.07 18.24
CA LYS A 124 7.57 7.63 19.64
C LYS A 124 6.58 6.54 20.03
N ILE A 125 5.31 6.70 19.66
CA ILE A 125 4.26 5.69 19.89
C ILE A 125 4.65 4.38 19.19
N LEU A 126 4.98 4.42 17.90
CA LEU A 126 5.40 3.23 17.15
C LEU A 126 6.65 2.57 17.77
N ASN A 127 7.63 3.36 18.21
CA ASN A 127 8.90 2.83 18.69
C ASN A 127 8.81 2.25 20.10
N ASN A 128 7.97 2.83 20.98
CA ASN A 128 8.01 2.57 22.42
C ASN A 128 6.78 1.82 22.97
N SER A 129 5.64 1.84 22.29
CA SER A 129 4.39 1.23 22.78
C SER A 129 4.28 -0.26 22.42
N ASP A 130 3.89 -1.09 23.38
CA ASP A 130 3.67 -2.53 23.18
C ASP A 130 2.51 -2.80 22.21
N GLU A 131 1.50 -1.91 22.18
CA GLU A 131 0.34 -1.95 21.30
C GLU A 131 0.72 -1.88 19.81
N TYR A 132 1.83 -1.22 19.48
CA TYR A 132 2.33 -1.07 18.11
C TYR A 132 3.47 -2.02 17.78
N LYS A 133 3.83 -2.92 18.68
CA LYS A 133 4.89 -3.92 18.47
C LYS A 133 4.72 -4.75 17.19
N PRO A 134 3.51 -5.22 16.80
CA PRO A 134 3.36 -5.94 15.54
C PRO A 134 3.67 -5.08 14.31
N ALA A 135 3.30 -3.78 14.33
CA ALA A 135 3.63 -2.84 13.27
C ALA A 135 5.15 -2.60 13.20
N LYS A 136 5.78 -2.34 14.35
CA LYS A 136 7.23 -2.12 14.46
C LYS A 136 8.03 -3.30 13.91
N LEU A 137 7.67 -4.52 14.31
CA LEU A 137 8.35 -5.73 13.85
C LEU A 137 8.15 -5.93 12.34
N LEU A 138 6.92 -5.76 11.83
CA LEU A 138 6.67 -5.86 10.39
C LEU A 138 7.48 -4.83 9.59
N ILE A 139 7.48 -3.56 10.01
CA ILE A 139 8.27 -2.50 9.35
C ILE A 139 9.76 -2.85 9.38
N SER A 140 10.27 -3.40 10.48
CA SER A 140 11.67 -3.83 10.60
C SER A 140 12.04 -4.92 9.58
N GLU A 141 11.09 -5.75 9.15
CA GLU A 141 11.31 -6.76 8.09
C GLU A 141 11.19 -6.18 6.69
N ILE A 142 10.41 -5.11 6.50
CA ILE A 142 10.26 -4.44 5.20
C ILE A 142 11.50 -3.59 4.88
N MET A 143 12.00 -2.84 5.87
CA MET A 143 13.03 -1.81 5.69
C MET A 143 14.33 -2.28 5.04
N PRO A 144 14.88 -3.47 5.34
CA PRO A 144 16.06 -3.98 4.63
C PRO A 144 15.87 -4.03 3.11
N HIS A 145 14.64 -4.21 2.62
CA HIS A 145 14.33 -4.28 1.19
C HIS A 145 13.97 -2.91 0.58
N TYR A 146 13.52 -1.96 1.41
CA TYR A 146 13.27 -0.59 1.01
C TYR A 146 14.59 0.11 0.65
N MET A 147 14.59 0.91 -0.40
CA MET A 147 15.79 1.66 -0.80
C MET A 147 15.54 3.14 -0.66
N ASP A 148 16.25 3.74 0.29
CA ASP A 148 16.32 5.17 0.51
C ASP A 148 17.28 5.79 -0.51
N ILE A 149 16.74 6.25 -1.66
CA ILE A 149 17.53 6.79 -2.77
C ILE A 149 18.20 8.10 -2.36
N ASP A 150 17.46 8.97 -1.67
CA ASP A 150 17.92 10.30 -1.25
C ASP A 150 18.69 10.29 0.08
N GLY A 151 18.63 9.19 0.84
CA GLY A 151 19.32 9.03 2.13
C GLY A 151 18.67 9.78 3.29
N ASN A 152 17.43 10.27 3.11
CA ASN A 152 16.71 11.08 4.10
C ASN A 152 15.53 10.34 4.75
N PHE A 153 15.24 9.11 4.34
CA PHE A 153 14.05 8.37 4.79
C PHE A 153 14.08 8.18 6.30
N VAL A 154 15.21 7.74 6.86
CA VAL A 154 15.34 7.47 8.31
C VAL A 154 15.06 8.74 9.11
N GLU A 155 15.68 9.86 8.73
CA GLU A 155 15.49 11.13 9.44
C GLU A 155 14.04 11.60 9.36
N GLN A 156 13.45 11.59 8.17
CA GLN A 156 12.07 12.02 7.96
C GLN A 156 11.06 11.12 8.67
N PHE A 157 11.30 9.81 8.66
CA PHE A 157 10.47 8.82 9.35
C PHE A 157 10.48 9.07 10.86
N GLN A 158 11.59 9.49 11.45
CA GLN A 158 11.66 9.76 12.89
C GLN A 158 11.19 11.18 13.28
N THR A 159 11.14 12.11 12.33
CA THR A 159 10.86 13.54 12.58
C THR A 159 9.58 14.00 11.88
N THR A 160 9.60 15.07 11.09
CA THR A 160 8.42 15.76 10.57
C THR A 160 7.78 15.08 9.34
N GLY A 161 8.40 14.05 8.79
CA GLY A 161 7.95 13.33 7.60
C GLY A 161 7.26 11.99 7.88
N PHE A 162 6.94 11.66 9.15
CA PHE A 162 6.42 10.34 9.54
C PHE A 162 5.27 9.84 8.65
N ASP A 163 4.21 10.63 8.48
CA ASP A 163 3.04 10.22 7.70
C ASP A 163 3.35 10.03 6.21
N ALA A 164 4.18 10.91 5.63
CA ALA A 164 4.63 10.79 4.25
C ALA A 164 5.46 9.51 4.03
N ARG A 165 6.36 9.20 4.97
CA ARG A 165 7.18 7.98 4.90
C ARG A 165 6.37 6.72 5.13
N ILE A 166 5.34 6.76 6.00
CA ILE A 166 4.36 5.66 6.14
C ILE A 166 3.59 5.45 4.83
N TRP A 167 3.18 6.53 4.17
CA TRP A 167 2.48 6.47 2.88
C TRP A 167 3.34 5.82 1.79
N GLU A 168 4.59 6.25 1.66
CA GLU A 168 5.53 5.64 0.70
C GLU A 168 5.82 4.18 1.02
N LEU A 169 6.01 3.83 2.30
CA LEU A 169 6.22 2.45 2.70
C LEU A 169 4.99 1.58 2.40
N TYR A 170 3.78 2.13 2.56
CA TYR A 170 2.53 1.47 2.20
C TYR A 170 2.46 1.23 0.67
N LEU A 171 2.77 2.24 -0.13
CA LEU A 171 2.80 2.13 -1.59
C LEU A 171 3.83 1.08 -2.04
N TYR A 172 5.02 1.09 -1.44
CA TYR A 172 6.04 0.08 -1.68
C TYR A 172 5.52 -1.34 -1.40
N CYS A 173 4.82 -1.55 -0.27
CA CYS A 173 4.22 -2.83 0.05
C CYS A 173 3.13 -3.24 -0.94
N TYR A 174 2.25 -2.30 -1.30
CA TYR A 174 1.18 -2.52 -2.27
C TYR A 174 1.73 -2.91 -3.66
N PHE A 175 2.72 -2.20 -4.19
CA PHE A 175 3.30 -2.51 -5.50
C PHE A 175 3.99 -3.88 -5.51
N ASN A 176 4.65 -4.27 -4.42
CA ASN A 176 5.22 -5.62 -4.27
C ASN A 176 4.14 -6.71 -4.14
N GLU A 177 3.02 -6.43 -3.46
CA GLU A 177 1.87 -7.33 -3.41
C GLU A 177 1.29 -7.56 -4.81
N GLU A 178 1.15 -6.47 -5.58
CA GLU A 178 0.66 -6.48 -6.97
C GLU A 178 1.66 -6.98 -8.01
N LYS A 179 2.86 -7.36 -7.58
CA LYS A 179 3.91 -7.92 -8.43
C LYS A 179 4.42 -6.95 -9.49
N PHE A 180 4.49 -5.66 -9.15
CA PHE A 180 5.28 -4.72 -9.93
C PHE A 180 6.76 -4.89 -9.63
N ILE A 181 7.59 -4.66 -10.64
CA ILE A 181 9.02 -4.42 -10.47
C ILE A 181 9.17 -2.93 -10.20
N ILE A 182 9.76 -2.57 -9.06
CA ILE A 182 10.09 -1.19 -8.71
C ILE A 182 11.52 -0.93 -9.20
N ASN A 183 11.66 -0.06 -10.19
CA ASN A 183 12.97 0.41 -10.66
C ASN A 183 13.46 1.53 -9.72
N LYS A 184 14.72 1.45 -9.34
CA LYS A 184 15.36 2.26 -8.30
C LYS A 184 16.56 3.06 -8.84
N ASP A 185 16.71 3.12 -10.16
CA ASP A 185 17.79 3.85 -10.84
C ASP A 185 17.50 5.36 -10.93
N TYR A 186 16.27 5.77 -10.64
CA TYR A 186 15.79 7.14 -10.73
C TYR A 186 15.33 7.65 -9.36
N SER A 187 15.69 8.88 -9.01
CA SER A 187 15.29 9.53 -7.76
C SER A 187 13.94 10.23 -7.83
N ALA A 188 13.37 10.41 -9.02
CA ALA A 188 12.08 11.05 -9.22
C ALA A 188 11.41 10.56 -10.51
N PRO A 189 10.06 10.45 -10.56
CA PRO A 189 9.12 10.52 -9.43
C PRO A 189 9.37 9.45 -8.38
N ASP A 190 8.73 9.55 -7.20
CA ASP A 190 8.96 8.67 -6.04
C ASP A 190 8.96 7.16 -6.39
N PHE A 191 8.14 6.73 -7.36
CA PHE A 191 8.18 5.37 -7.89
C PHE A 191 8.19 5.33 -9.41
N TYR A 192 9.05 4.48 -9.97
CA TYR A 192 8.98 4.03 -11.36
C TYR A 192 8.76 2.52 -11.37
N ILE A 193 7.55 2.09 -11.73
CA ILE A 193 7.13 0.69 -11.64
C ILE A 193 6.84 0.09 -13.00
N SER A 194 7.08 -1.22 -13.13
CA SER A 194 6.80 -1.94 -14.37
C SER A 194 6.12 -3.29 -14.14
N LYS A 195 5.22 -3.65 -15.05
CA LYS A 195 4.47 -4.92 -15.05
C LYS A 195 3.88 -5.17 -16.42
N ASP A 196 3.98 -6.40 -16.91
CA ASP A 196 3.37 -6.86 -18.17
C ASP A 196 3.71 -5.98 -19.39
N GLY A 197 4.94 -5.42 -19.43
CA GLY A 197 5.42 -4.53 -20.48
C GLY A 197 5.02 -3.05 -20.32
N TYR A 198 4.19 -2.73 -19.33
CA TYR A 198 3.81 -1.36 -19.00
C TYR A 198 4.77 -0.76 -17.97
N ASN A 199 5.08 0.51 -18.15
CA ASN A 199 5.88 1.33 -17.23
C ASN A 199 5.00 2.48 -16.75
N ILE A 200 5.01 2.76 -15.46
CA ILE A 200 4.18 3.77 -14.82
C ILE A 200 5.05 4.57 -13.85
N SER A 201 4.96 5.89 -13.90
CA SER A 201 5.58 6.77 -12.92
C SER A 201 4.54 7.26 -11.92
N ILE A 202 4.89 7.28 -10.63
CA ILE A 202 4.00 7.65 -9.54
C ILE A 202 4.72 8.62 -8.60
N GLU A 203 4.08 9.73 -8.30
CA GLU A 203 4.52 10.70 -7.29
C GLU A 203 3.63 10.62 -6.05
N ALA A 204 4.22 10.46 -4.87
CA ALA A 204 3.50 10.38 -3.61
C ALA A 204 3.23 11.79 -3.02
N SER A 205 2.05 11.94 -2.42
CA SER A 205 1.60 13.19 -1.83
C SER A 205 0.74 12.93 -0.59
N THR A 206 0.83 13.81 0.41
CA THR A 206 0.02 13.72 1.62
C THR A 206 -0.61 15.05 1.98
N LEU A 207 -1.84 15.01 2.50
CA LEU A 207 -2.45 16.14 3.19
C LEU A 207 -2.01 16.12 4.66
N ASN A 208 -0.94 16.84 5.02
CA ASN A 208 -0.44 16.82 6.40
C ASN A 208 -1.35 17.58 7.38
N ASN A 209 -1.45 17.12 8.62
CA ASN A 209 -2.21 17.82 9.66
C ASN A 209 -1.64 19.24 9.89
N LYS A 210 -2.48 20.27 9.77
CA LYS A 210 -2.11 21.62 10.21
C LYS A 210 -2.70 21.83 11.59
N LYS A 211 -1.92 22.34 12.54
CA LYS A 211 -2.40 22.65 13.91
C LYS A 211 -3.65 23.56 13.96
N GLU A 212 -4.02 24.19 12.84
CA GLU A 212 -5.24 25.00 12.66
C GLU A 212 -6.58 24.25 12.89
N TYR A 213 -6.60 22.91 12.95
CA TYR A 213 -7.85 22.12 12.90
C TYR A 213 -8.52 21.79 14.23
N GLN A 214 -8.09 22.38 15.35
CA GLN A 214 -8.75 22.26 16.67
C GLN A 214 -10.08 23.04 16.80
N LEU A 215 -10.63 23.56 15.70
CA LEU A 215 -11.96 24.20 15.69
C LEU A 215 -13.07 23.15 15.50
N ASP A 216 -14.22 23.37 16.17
CA ASP A 216 -15.50 22.63 16.02
C ASP A 216 -16.13 22.81 14.63
N ILE A 217 -15.39 22.48 13.58
CA ILE A 217 -15.85 22.52 12.20
C ILE A 217 -16.71 21.28 11.96
N LYS A 218 -17.95 21.50 11.54
CA LYS A 218 -18.89 20.45 11.15
C LYS A 218 -18.28 19.56 10.07
N ILE A 219 -18.48 18.24 10.21
CA ILE A 219 -17.97 17.24 9.26
C ILE A 219 -18.42 17.53 7.81
N TYR A 220 -19.62 18.09 7.64
CA TYR A 220 -20.15 18.50 6.34
C TYR A 220 -19.25 19.54 5.65
N ASP A 221 -18.84 20.61 6.36
CA ASP A 221 -17.97 21.65 5.80
C ASP A 221 -16.56 21.11 5.55
N ARG A 222 -16.09 20.18 6.38
CA ARG A 222 -14.81 19.50 6.14
C ARG A 222 -14.81 18.75 4.81
N ILE A 223 -15.84 17.92 4.57
CA ILE A 223 -15.95 17.09 3.36
C ILE A 223 -16.24 17.95 2.12
N ASN A 224 -17.19 18.87 2.21
CA ASN A 224 -17.74 19.55 1.04
C ASN A 224 -17.12 20.92 0.74
N SER A 225 -16.21 21.43 1.59
CA SER A 225 -15.63 22.76 1.40
C SER A 225 -14.12 22.77 1.60
N ILE A 226 -13.61 22.18 2.69
CA ILE A 226 -12.20 22.27 3.07
C ILE A 226 -11.33 21.25 2.32
N LEU A 227 -11.69 19.97 2.40
CA LEU A 227 -10.90 18.90 1.80
C LEU A 227 -10.70 19.04 0.28
N PRO A 228 -11.69 19.48 -0.53
CA PRO A 228 -11.47 19.70 -1.96
C PRO A 228 -10.37 20.72 -2.25
N ILE A 229 -10.35 21.83 -1.49
CA ILE A 229 -9.31 22.87 -1.59
C ILE A 229 -7.95 22.31 -1.23
N ARG A 230 -7.89 21.46 -0.20
CA ARG A 230 -6.65 20.84 0.24
C ARG A 230 -6.11 19.83 -0.77
N PHE A 231 -6.95 18.91 -1.24
CA PHE A 231 -6.60 17.95 -2.27
C PHE A 231 -6.11 18.67 -3.52
N GLY A 232 -6.86 19.65 -4.00
CA GLY A 232 -6.46 20.39 -5.17
C GLY A 232 -5.17 21.20 -4.98
N SER A 233 -4.93 21.77 -3.79
CA SER A 233 -3.64 22.43 -3.50
C SER A 233 -2.47 21.44 -3.55
N SER A 234 -2.66 20.24 -3.00
CA SER A 234 -1.64 19.18 -2.95
C SER A 234 -1.37 18.55 -4.32
N ILE A 235 -2.42 18.39 -5.13
CA ILE A 235 -2.31 17.92 -6.52
C ILE A 235 -1.62 19.00 -7.37
N LYS A 236 -2.04 20.26 -7.23
CA LYS A 236 -1.47 21.39 -7.97
C LYS A 236 0.03 21.55 -7.71
N SER A 237 0.49 21.41 -6.46
CA SER A 237 1.92 21.49 -6.16
C SER A 237 2.76 20.40 -6.84
N LYS A 238 2.19 19.21 -7.06
CA LYS A 238 2.87 18.14 -7.80
C LYS A 238 2.84 18.34 -9.32
N ILE A 239 1.79 18.97 -9.84
CA ILE A 239 1.69 19.33 -11.25
C ILE A 239 2.61 20.49 -11.60
N ASP A 240 2.70 21.50 -10.72
CA ASP A 240 3.53 22.68 -10.94
C ASP A 240 5.01 22.43 -10.66
N HIS A 241 5.35 21.29 -10.05
CA HIS A 241 6.74 20.91 -9.83
C HIS A 241 7.46 20.74 -11.16
N VAL A 242 8.63 21.38 -11.26
CA VAL A 242 9.60 21.22 -12.35
C VAL A 242 10.99 21.00 -11.77
N ASP A 243 11.81 20.21 -12.45
CA ASP A 243 13.20 19.98 -12.07
C ASP A 243 14.09 21.20 -12.41
N LYS A 244 15.40 21.05 -12.19
CA LYS A 244 16.42 22.06 -12.52
C LYS A 244 16.47 22.45 -14.00
N ASN A 245 15.94 21.62 -14.90
CA ASN A 245 15.86 21.83 -16.34
C ASN A 245 14.48 22.35 -16.77
N ASN A 246 13.63 22.72 -15.82
CA ASN A 246 12.25 23.14 -16.05
C ASN A 246 11.38 22.05 -16.70
N LEU A 247 11.64 20.78 -16.37
CA LEU A 247 10.85 19.64 -16.82
C LEU A 247 9.91 19.16 -15.72
N HIS A 248 8.65 18.92 -16.07
CA HIS A 248 7.71 18.24 -15.21
C HIS A 248 8.04 16.75 -15.08
N TYR A 249 7.48 16.09 -14.07
CA TYR A 249 7.67 14.66 -13.81
C TYR A 249 7.37 13.75 -15.00
N TRP A 250 6.40 14.10 -15.86
CA TRP A 250 6.03 13.35 -17.07
C TRP A 250 6.89 13.69 -18.30
N GLU A 251 7.86 14.60 -18.17
CA GLU A 251 8.75 15.04 -19.24
C GLU A 251 10.17 14.50 -19.10
N TYR A 252 10.50 13.83 -17.99
CA TYR A 252 11.80 13.18 -17.82
C TYR A 252 12.01 12.08 -18.86
N GLU A 253 13.27 11.78 -19.18
CA GLU A 253 13.61 10.82 -20.23
C GLU A 253 13.00 9.43 -20.00
N HIS A 254 12.99 8.96 -18.75
CA HIS A 254 12.41 7.67 -18.38
C HIS A 254 10.88 7.69 -18.26
N THR A 255 10.25 8.85 -18.05
CA THR A 255 8.79 8.96 -17.82
C THR A 255 8.01 9.49 -19.01
N LYS A 256 8.67 10.12 -19.99
CA LYS A 256 8.00 10.62 -21.19
C LYS A 256 7.25 9.52 -21.92
N ASP A 257 6.12 9.91 -22.49
CA ASP A 257 5.19 9.07 -23.24
C ASP A 257 4.65 7.85 -22.46
N LYS A 258 4.54 7.98 -21.13
CA LYS A 258 4.05 6.93 -20.23
C LYS A 258 3.00 7.49 -19.26
N PRO A 259 2.17 6.62 -18.66
CA PRO A 259 1.25 7.04 -17.63
C PRO A 259 1.94 7.63 -16.40
N PHE A 260 1.43 8.76 -15.93
CA PHE A 260 1.84 9.41 -14.68
C PHE A 260 0.68 9.48 -13.70
N ILE A 261 0.90 9.00 -12.48
CA ILE A 261 -0.10 8.93 -11.41
C ILE A 261 0.35 9.80 -10.24
N ILE A 262 -0.58 10.50 -9.60
CA ILE A 262 -0.34 11.09 -8.27
C ILE A 262 -1.01 10.19 -7.23
N ALA A 263 -0.22 9.66 -6.30
CA ALA A 263 -0.67 8.84 -5.19
C ALA A 263 -0.86 9.71 -3.94
N ILE A 264 -2.11 10.06 -3.61
CA ILE A 264 -2.45 11.00 -2.56
C ILE A 264 -3.14 10.34 -1.36
N ALA A 265 -2.68 10.68 -0.16
CA ALA A 265 -3.25 10.20 1.09
C ALA A 265 -3.66 11.36 2.02
N ASP A 266 -4.77 11.17 2.74
CA ASP A 266 -5.26 12.16 3.69
C ASP A 266 -4.79 11.84 5.12
N PHE A 267 -3.83 12.62 5.62
CA PHE A 267 -3.36 12.59 7.01
C PHE A 267 -3.74 13.89 7.73
N SER A 268 -4.79 14.57 7.26
CA SER A 268 -5.12 15.91 7.73
C SER A 268 -5.71 15.93 9.13
N ASN A 269 -6.31 14.82 9.55
CA ASN A 269 -6.96 14.66 10.84
C ASN A 269 -7.07 13.17 11.20
N ASP A 270 -7.34 12.89 12.48
CA ASP A 270 -7.68 11.56 12.95
C ASP A 270 -8.88 11.03 12.15
N ILE A 271 -8.75 9.79 11.66
CA ILE A 271 -9.81 9.06 10.95
C ILE A 271 -10.23 9.76 9.62
N SER A 272 -9.48 10.77 9.15
CA SER A 272 -9.83 11.56 7.95
C SER A 272 -10.03 10.73 6.68
N MET A 273 -9.23 9.68 6.53
CA MET A 273 -9.33 8.71 5.44
C MET A 273 -10.70 8.00 5.31
N ILE A 274 -11.56 8.03 6.33
CA ILE A 274 -12.88 7.39 6.28
C ILE A 274 -13.90 8.20 5.48
N TYR A 275 -13.76 9.53 5.49
CA TYR A 275 -14.74 10.43 4.90
C TYR A 275 -14.20 11.27 3.74
N SER A 276 -12.88 11.27 3.52
CA SER A 276 -12.25 12.12 2.50
C SER A 276 -12.36 11.60 1.06
N SER A 277 -12.67 10.31 0.86
CA SER A 277 -12.83 9.71 -0.47
C SER A 277 -13.92 10.40 -1.30
N ASN A 278 -15.08 10.71 -0.70
CA ASN A 278 -16.16 11.45 -1.38
C ASN A 278 -15.76 12.89 -1.71
N SER A 279 -14.91 13.51 -0.88
CA SER A 279 -14.41 14.86 -1.16
C SER A 279 -13.47 14.86 -2.37
N LEU A 280 -12.54 13.92 -2.41
CA LEU A 280 -11.59 13.75 -3.51
C LEU A 280 -12.33 13.44 -4.81
N ILE A 281 -13.26 12.47 -4.81
CA ILE A 281 -13.97 12.06 -6.03
C ILE A 281 -14.81 13.20 -6.64
N ASN A 282 -15.49 13.98 -5.79
CA ASN A 282 -16.27 15.14 -6.20
C ASN A 282 -15.37 16.25 -6.77
N TYR A 283 -14.19 16.46 -6.17
CA TYR A 283 -13.19 17.39 -6.69
C TYR A 283 -12.66 16.96 -8.06
N LEU A 284 -12.30 15.69 -8.21
CA LEU A 284 -11.69 15.17 -9.44
C LEU A 284 -12.63 15.23 -10.64
N TYR A 285 -13.89 14.85 -10.46
CA TYR A 285 -14.85 14.76 -11.55
C TYR A 285 -15.82 15.94 -11.64
N GLY A 286 -15.97 16.74 -10.58
CA GLY A 286 -16.86 17.92 -10.60
C GLY A 286 -18.34 17.58 -10.50
N TYR A 287 -18.69 16.44 -9.92
CA TYR A 287 -20.06 16.01 -9.70
C TYR A 287 -20.22 15.41 -8.31
N SER A 288 -21.35 15.70 -7.67
CA SER A 288 -21.90 14.88 -6.60
C SER A 288 -23.09 14.08 -7.12
N HIS A 289 -23.58 13.13 -6.32
CA HIS A 289 -24.66 12.23 -6.72
C HIS A 289 -25.71 12.17 -5.63
N GLU A 290 -26.96 12.45 -5.99
CA GLU A 290 -28.10 12.24 -5.11
C GLU A 290 -28.69 10.87 -5.34
N ILE A 291 -29.07 10.23 -4.23
CA ILE A 291 -29.65 8.91 -4.22
C ILE A 291 -31.15 9.04 -3.97
N SER A 292 -31.93 8.40 -4.82
CA SER A 292 -33.38 8.22 -4.67
C SER A 292 -33.76 6.80 -5.04
N TYR A 293 -34.99 6.39 -4.71
CA TYR A 293 -35.52 5.08 -5.07
C TYR A 293 -36.82 5.27 -5.84
N ASN A 294 -36.98 4.51 -6.93
CA ASN A 294 -38.24 4.51 -7.67
C ASN A 294 -39.31 3.68 -6.91
N LYS A 295 -40.56 3.65 -7.42
CA LYS A 295 -41.67 2.92 -6.78
C LYS A 295 -41.45 1.40 -6.70
N GLU A 296 -40.55 0.85 -7.51
CA GLU A 296 -40.20 -0.58 -7.56
C GLU A 296 -39.03 -0.92 -6.63
N GLY A 297 -38.48 0.06 -5.91
CA GLY A 297 -37.31 -0.11 -5.04
C GLY A 297 -35.97 -0.08 -5.77
N ASN A 298 -35.95 0.26 -7.06
CA ASN A 298 -34.71 0.41 -7.82
C ASN A 298 -34.02 1.74 -7.50
N LEU A 299 -32.70 1.67 -7.32
CA LEU A 299 -31.85 2.81 -7.05
C LEU A 299 -31.80 3.73 -8.27
N ASN A 300 -32.05 5.02 -8.03
CA ASN A 300 -31.96 6.08 -9.02
C ASN A 300 -30.93 7.11 -8.56
N ILE A 301 -29.89 7.31 -9.38
CA ILE A 301 -28.76 8.18 -9.10
C ILE A 301 -28.86 9.44 -9.96
N ILE A 302 -28.99 10.60 -9.31
CA ILE A 302 -29.14 11.90 -9.98
C ILE A 302 -27.81 12.67 -9.87
N PRO A 303 -27.07 12.87 -10.98
CA PRO A 303 -25.82 13.61 -10.95
C PRO A 303 -26.07 15.10 -10.77
N LYS A 304 -25.28 15.74 -9.91
CA LYS A 304 -25.29 17.19 -9.66
C LYS A 304 -23.93 17.78 -9.96
N LYS A 305 -23.88 18.67 -10.96
CA LYS A 305 -22.64 19.36 -11.32
C LYS A 305 -22.22 20.31 -10.20
N ILE A 306 -20.92 20.30 -9.90
CA ILE A 306 -20.26 21.22 -8.98
C ILE A 306 -19.36 22.11 -9.82
N GLU A 307 -19.50 23.43 -9.69
CA GLU A 307 -18.62 24.37 -10.41
C GLU A 307 -17.33 24.64 -9.62
N ASN A 308 -17.46 24.86 -8.31
CA ASN A 308 -16.34 25.17 -7.43
C ASN A 308 -16.66 24.82 -5.96
N PHE A 309 -15.59 24.73 -5.17
CA PHE A 309 -15.64 24.61 -3.71
C PHE A 309 -15.09 25.88 -3.08
N LYS A 310 -15.71 26.32 -1.98
CA LYS A 310 -15.35 27.57 -1.30
C LYS A 310 -15.23 27.36 0.20
N TYR A 311 -14.18 27.91 0.80
CA TYR A 311 -14.03 27.98 2.25
C TYR A 311 -13.21 29.20 2.64
N ASN A 312 -13.78 30.07 3.48
CA ASN A 312 -13.26 31.43 3.73
C ASN A 312 -13.00 32.14 2.39
N ASP A 313 -11.82 32.74 2.20
CA ASP A 313 -11.45 33.46 0.98
C ASP A 313 -10.88 32.54 -0.13
N LYS A 314 -10.82 31.22 0.10
CA LYS A 314 -10.28 30.27 -0.86
C LYS A 314 -11.37 29.68 -1.73
N VAL A 315 -11.11 29.64 -3.03
CA VAL A 315 -11.97 29.03 -4.04
C VAL A 315 -11.13 28.10 -4.89
N ILE A 316 -11.67 26.92 -5.20
CA ILE A 316 -11.08 26.00 -6.17
C ILE A 316 -12.15 25.48 -7.11
N ASP A 317 -11.86 25.47 -8.41
CA ASP A 317 -12.77 24.86 -9.39
C ASP A 317 -12.83 23.35 -9.20
N ALA A 318 -14.01 22.78 -9.40
CA ALA A 318 -14.20 21.35 -9.44
C ALA A 318 -13.88 20.78 -10.83
N GLY A 319 -13.90 19.45 -10.95
CA GLY A 319 -13.69 18.77 -12.24
C GLY A 319 -12.25 18.85 -12.71
N PHE A 320 -11.29 18.64 -11.80
CA PHE A 320 -9.87 18.63 -12.12
C PHE A 320 -9.54 17.83 -13.40
N PHE A 321 -10.05 16.60 -13.54
CA PHE A 321 -9.81 15.79 -14.73
C PHE A 321 -10.53 16.27 -16.00
N LEU A 322 -11.56 17.10 -15.86
CA LEU A 322 -12.32 17.65 -16.98
C LEU A 322 -11.61 18.84 -17.64
N LYS A 323 -10.53 19.33 -17.04
CA LYS A 323 -9.71 20.42 -17.58
C LYS A 323 -8.62 19.86 -18.49
N LYS A 324 -8.50 20.41 -19.71
CA LYS A 324 -7.59 19.89 -20.75
C LYS A 324 -6.12 19.95 -20.35
N GLU A 325 -5.73 20.96 -19.58
CA GLU A 325 -4.36 21.13 -19.10
C GLU A 325 -3.88 19.96 -18.20
N ASN A 326 -4.80 19.13 -17.69
CA ASN A 326 -4.49 18.01 -16.82
C ASN A 326 -4.39 16.66 -17.56
N GLU A 327 -4.35 16.66 -18.90
CA GLU A 327 -4.25 15.42 -19.71
C GLU A 327 -2.99 14.58 -19.44
N ASN A 328 -1.92 15.19 -18.90
CA ASN A 328 -0.70 14.48 -18.52
C ASN A 328 -0.87 13.62 -17.25
N ILE A 329 -1.92 13.85 -16.46
CA ILE A 329 -2.21 13.05 -15.28
C ILE A 329 -3.12 11.90 -15.69
N SER A 330 -2.61 10.68 -15.64
CA SER A 330 -3.34 9.49 -16.07
C SER A 330 -4.41 9.05 -15.07
N ALA A 331 -4.09 9.15 -13.79
CA ALA A 331 -4.98 8.79 -12.70
C ALA A 331 -4.53 9.43 -11.37
N ILE A 332 -5.44 9.46 -10.41
CA ILE A 332 -5.13 9.69 -9.00
C ILE A 332 -5.33 8.38 -8.26
N LEU A 333 -4.38 8.00 -7.42
CA LEU A 333 -4.46 6.83 -6.54
C LEU A 333 -4.59 7.32 -5.11
N SER A 334 -5.50 6.74 -4.32
CA SER A 334 -5.62 7.03 -2.89
C SER A 334 -5.94 5.78 -2.09
N SER A 335 -5.77 5.85 -0.77
CA SER A 335 -6.15 4.78 0.15
C SER A 335 -6.97 5.32 1.31
N THR A 336 -7.99 4.57 1.72
CA THR A 336 -8.76 4.83 2.95
C THR A 336 -8.23 4.04 4.16
N SER A 337 -7.21 3.19 3.95
CA SER A 337 -6.67 2.31 4.98
C SER A 337 -5.14 2.34 5.12
N GLY A 338 -4.42 3.00 4.21
CA GLY A 338 -2.95 3.06 4.12
C GLY A 338 -2.25 3.90 5.19
N THR A 339 -2.57 3.66 6.46
CA THR A 339 -1.97 4.30 7.64
C THR A 339 -1.13 3.32 8.44
N LEU A 340 -0.51 3.77 9.54
CA LEU A 340 0.19 2.90 10.49
C LEU A 340 -0.67 1.73 10.98
N ASN A 341 -1.98 1.93 11.11
CA ASN A 341 -2.90 0.87 11.54
C ASN A 341 -3.00 -0.28 10.52
N LYS A 342 -2.71 -0.04 9.23
CA LYS A 342 -2.55 -1.11 8.24
C LYS A 342 -1.42 -2.05 8.61
N PHE A 343 -0.26 -1.48 8.93
CA PHE A 343 0.93 -2.23 9.34
C PHE A 343 0.67 -2.99 10.63
N LEU A 344 -0.07 -2.40 11.57
CA LEU A 344 -0.47 -3.06 12.80
C LEU A 344 -1.35 -4.30 12.53
N ARG A 345 -2.43 -4.14 11.75
CA ARG A 345 -3.34 -5.25 11.43
C ARG A 345 -2.64 -6.36 10.62
N ILE A 346 -1.84 -5.99 9.62
CA ILE A 346 -1.05 -6.96 8.84
C ILE A 346 0.01 -7.63 9.72
N GLY A 347 0.64 -6.90 10.65
CA GLY A 347 1.58 -7.45 11.61
C GLY A 347 0.90 -8.47 12.54
N LYS A 348 -0.29 -8.14 13.05
CA LYS A 348 -1.11 -9.04 13.89
C LYS A 348 -1.50 -10.31 13.14
N GLN A 349 -2.07 -10.21 11.93
CA GLN A 349 -2.46 -11.39 11.15
C GLN A 349 -1.27 -12.25 10.71
N SER A 350 -0.06 -11.66 10.70
CA SER A 350 1.20 -12.35 10.36
C SER A 350 1.93 -12.88 11.60
N GLY A 351 1.26 -12.97 12.75
CA GLY A 351 1.79 -13.61 13.96
C GLY A 351 2.89 -12.83 14.69
N PHE A 352 3.04 -11.52 14.45
CA PHE A 352 4.01 -10.71 15.21
C PHE A 352 3.57 -10.38 16.64
N ASP A 353 2.31 -10.65 17.01
CA ASP A 353 1.84 -10.70 18.39
C ASP A 353 1.95 -12.14 18.94
N LYS A 354 3.18 -12.63 19.11
CA LYS A 354 3.51 -14.03 19.46
C LYS A 354 2.77 -14.56 20.70
N TYR A 355 2.49 -13.69 21.67
CA TYR A 355 1.84 -14.05 22.93
C TYR A 355 0.35 -13.72 22.94
N ASN A 356 -0.20 -13.29 21.80
CA ASN A 356 -1.58 -12.86 21.64
C ASN A 356 -2.03 -11.90 22.75
N LYS A 357 -1.21 -10.87 23.05
CA LYS A 357 -1.49 -9.91 24.13
C LYS A 357 -2.46 -8.81 23.71
N LEU A 358 -2.62 -8.60 22.41
CA LEU A 358 -3.42 -7.50 21.87
C LEU A 358 -4.79 -8.02 21.41
N CYS A 359 -5.84 -7.30 21.75
CA CYS A 359 -7.13 -7.39 21.10
C CYS A 359 -7.23 -6.23 20.09
N ILE A 360 -7.32 -6.55 18.81
CA ILE A 360 -7.40 -5.55 17.74
C ILE A 360 -8.73 -5.75 17.03
N MET A 361 -9.65 -4.80 17.21
CA MET A 361 -10.95 -4.81 16.53
C MET A 361 -10.87 -3.93 15.29
N LYS A 362 -11.32 -4.48 14.15
CA LYS A 362 -11.50 -3.74 12.91
C LYS A 362 -12.99 -3.52 12.70
N GLU A 363 -13.40 -2.26 12.74
CA GLU A 363 -14.69 -1.84 12.23
C GLU A 363 -14.53 -1.47 10.77
N ALA A 364 -15.28 -2.11 9.89
CA ALA A 364 -15.12 -2.02 8.46
C ALA A 364 -16.45 -1.73 7.75
N PHE A 365 -16.35 -0.94 6.69
CA PHE A 365 -17.44 -0.66 5.76
C PHE A 365 -17.05 -1.24 4.41
N TYR A 366 -17.86 -2.18 3.91
CA TYR A 366 -17.61 -2.90 2.68
C TYR A 366 -18.58 -2.50 1.58
N TYR A 367 -18.13 -2.59 0.34
CA TYR A 367 -18.96 -2.45 -0.84
C TYR A 367 -20.04 -3.55 -0.87
N ASP A 368 -21.30 -3.12 -0.97
CA ASP A 368 -22.43 -4.03 -1.17
C ASP A 368 -22.61 -4.28 -2.68
N PRO A 369 -22.46 -5.52 -3.17
CA PRO A 369 -22.64 -5.84 -4.58
C PRO A 369 -24.11 -5.77 -5.05
N ASN A 370 -25.07 -5.56 -4.14
CA ASN A 370 -26.45 -5.32 -4.52
C ASN A 370 -26.56 -4.02 -5.34
N PRO A 371 -27.05 -4.06 -6.60
CA PRO A 371 -27.13 -2.88 -7.47
C PRO A 371 -28.04 -1.78 -6.92
N ASN A 372 -28.91 -2.11 -5.96
CA ASN A 372 -29.81 -1.16 -5.30
C ASN A 372 -29.30 -0.67 -3.92
N ALA A 373 -28.09 -1.05 -3.51
CA ALA A 373 -27.51 -0.61 -2.25
C ALA A 373 -27.10 0.88 -2.30
N SER A 374 -27.48 1.62 -1.26
CA SER A 374 -27.05 3.01 -1.02
C SER A 374 -26.18 3.17 0.23
N LYS A 375 -25.98 2.08 0.97
CA LYS A 375 -25.22 2.04 2.20
C LYS A 375 -24.22 0.88 2.16
N PRO A 376 -23.05 1.03 2.79
CA PRO A 376 -22.10 -0.05 2.89
C PRO A 376 -22.59 -1.15 3.83
N ILE A 377 -22.03 -2.35 3.67
CA ILE A 377 -22.14 -3.41 4.67
C ILE A 377 -21.22 -3.05 5.83
N HIS A 378 -21.72 -3.11 7.05
CA HIS A 378 -20.98 -2.81 8.28
C HIS A 378 -20.60 -4.10 9.00
N ASP A 379 -19.33 -4.25 9.38
CA ASP A 379 -18.81 -5.37 10.14
C ASP A 379 -17.87 -4.89 11.24
N ILE A 380 -17.85 -5.58 12.36
CA ILE A 380 -16.86 -5.39 13.43
C ILE A 380 -16.31 -6.76 13.80
N SER A 381 -15.04 -6.98 13.53
CA SER A 381 -14.39 -8.27 13.76
C SER A 381 -12.99 -8.13 14.37
N GLU A 382 -12.56 -9.15 15.10
CA GLU A 382 -11.21 -9.19 15.65
C GLU A 382 -10.19 -9.57 14.56
N VAL A 383 -9.06 -8.85 14.51
CA VAL A 383 -7.92 -9.18 13.68
C VAL A 383 -7.12 -10.32 14.31
N THR A 384 -7.06 -11.45 13.62
CA THR A 384 -6.37 -12.67 14.05
C THR A 384 -5.50 -13.21 12.91
N GLU A 385 -4.76 -14.29 13.14
CA GLU A 385 -4.01 -14.98 12.08
C GLU A 385 -4.91 -15.61 10.99
N LYS A 386 -6.23 -15.69 11.23
CA LYS A 386 -7.24 -16.10 10.23
C LYS A 386 -7.68 -14.95 9.33
N THR A 387 -7.45 -13.69 9.73
CA THR A 387 -7.75 -12.52 8.92
C THR A 387 -6.89 -12.54 7.65
N ASN A 388 -7.43 -12.01 6.54
CA ASN A 388 -6.75 -11.99 5.25
C ASN A 388 -6.81 -10.61 4.61
N GLU A 389 -6.36 -9.60 5.36
CA GLU A 389 -6.25 -8.24 4.85
C GLU A 389 -5.06 -8.12 3.91
N LYS A 390 -5.30 -7.57 2.72
CA LYS A 390 -4.30 -7.27 1.69
C LYS A 390 -3.86 -5.82 1.77
N TRP A 391 -2.67 -5.50 1.26
CA TRP A 391 -2.22 -4.11 1.14
C TRP A 391 -3.16 -3.29 0.26
N GLY A 392 -3.69 -3.88 -0.82
CA GLY A 392 -4.66 -3.24 -1.71
C GLY A 392 -6.05 -2.95 -1.12
N ASP A 393 -6.45 -3.56 0.01
CA ASP A 393 -7.77 -3.31 0.58
C ASP A 393 -7.94 -1.85 1.00
N GLY A 394 -8.96 -1.17 0.49
CA GLY A 394 -9.21 0.27 0.71
C GLY A 394 -8.49 1.19 -0.28
N LEU A 395 -7.80 0.64 -1.28
CA LEU A 395 -7.18 1.42 -2.35
C LEU A 395 -8.18 1.76 -3.46
N SER A 396 -8.16 3.00 -3.92
CA SER A 396 -8.97 3.51 -5.02
C SER A 396 -8.10 4.16 -6.09
N ILE A 397 -8.46 3.95 -7.35
CA ILE A 397 -7.82 4.56 -8.52
C ILE A 397 -8.90 5.30 -9.33
N TYR A 398 -8.76 6.61 -9.41
CA TYR A 398 -9.63 7.50 -10.16
C TYR A 398 -9.00 7.79 -11.52
N HIS A 399 -9.63 7.29 -12.58
CA HIS A 399 -9.10 7.41 -13.94
C HIS A 399 -9.42 8.78 -14.54
N ASN A 400 -8.42 9.45 -15.12
CA ASN A 400 -8.66 10.66 -15.89
C ASN A 400 -9.25 10.28 -17.27
N PRO A 401 -10.51 10.64 -17.60
CA PRO A 401 -11.09 10.36 -18.91
C PRO A 401 -10.37 11.06 -20.07
N ASN A 402 -9.60 12.12 -19.78
CA ASN A 402 -8.83 12.89 -20.77
C ASN A 402 -7.33 12.57 -20.72
N ALA A 403 -6.91 11.46 -20.10
CA ALA A 403 -5.50 11.09 -20.01
C ALA A 403 -4.89 10.89 -21.42
N LYS A 404 -3.76 11.57 -21.68
CA LYS A 404 -2.93 11.34 -22.88
C LYS A 404 -2.39 9.91 -22.90
N PHE A 405 -2.00 9.39 -21.74
CA PHE A 405 -1.52 8.02 -21.55
C PHE A 405 -2.33 7.32 -20.45
N PRO A 406 -3.48 6.70 -20.75
CA PRO A 406 -4.33 6.07 -19.74
C PRO A 406 -3.69 4.82 -19.13
N ILE A 407 -4.01 4.54 -17.86
CA ILE A 407 -3.56 3.33 -17.17
C ILE A 407 -4.48 2.14 -17.44
N GLN A 408 -3.91 0.94 -17.49
CA GLN A 408 -4.68 -0.28 -17.66
C GLN A 408 -5.13 -0.85 -16.32
N ARG A 409 -6.45 -1.04 -16.14
CA ARG A 409 -7.04 -1.53 -14.86
C ARG A 409 -6.46 -2.87 -14.40
N HIS A 410 -6.20 -3.79 -15.33
CA HIS A 410 -5.69 -5.13 -15.01
C HIS A 410 -4.32 -5.11 -14.31
N LEU A 411 -3.58 -3.99 -14.36
CA LEU A 411 -2.31 -3.85 -13.67
C LEU A 411 -2.50 -3.73 -12.15
N PHE A 412 -3.65 -3.26 -11.67
CA PHE A 412 -3.97 -3.02 -10.26
C PHE A 412 -5.23 -3.80 -9.80
N PRO A 413 -5.24 -5.14 -9.89
CA PRO A 413 -6.44 -5.96 -9.71
C PRO A 413 -7.06 -5.92 -8.31
N ASN A 414 -6.32 -5.57 -7.24
CA ASN A 414 -6.91 -5.43 -5.90
C ASN A 414 -7.37 -3.99 -5.58
N ALA A 415 -7.25 -3.04 -6.51
CA ALA A 415 -7.74 -1.68 -6.34
C ALA A 415 -9.21 -1.55 -6.79
N THR A 416 -9.95 -0.66 -6.13
CA THR A 416 -11.23 -0.17 -6.66
C THR A 416 -10.97 0.87 -7.74
N HIS A 417 -11.61 0.75 -8.90
CA HIS A 417 -11.43 1.68 -10.01
C HIS A 417 -12.67 2.54 -10.20
N HIS A 418 -12.49 3.85 -10.35
CA HIS A 418 -13.57 4.80 -10.63
C HIS A 418 -13.37 5.41 -12.01
N ILE A 419 -14.41 5.36 -12.84
CA ILE A 419 -14.41 5.85 -14.23
C ILE A 419 -15.59 6.82 -14.39
N PHE A 420 -15.32 8.02 -14.88
CA PHE A 420 -16.37 9.01 -15.12
C PHE A 420 -16.93 8.92 -16.54
N ARG A 421 -18.25 8.87 -16.66
CA ARG A 421 -18.99 8.84 -17.93
C ARG A 421 -20.29 9.62 -17.79
N ASN A 422 -20.50 10.65 -18.61
CA ASN A 422 -21.78 11.38 -18.73
C ASN A 422 -22.37 11.86 -17.38
N GLY A 423 -21.54 12.41 -16.49
CA GLY A 423 -21.99 12.87 -15.16
C GLY A 423 -22.06 11.76 -14.10
N LEU A 424 -21.94 10.49 -14.48
CA LEU A 424 -21.96 9.34 -13.58
C LEU A 424 -20.54 8.79 -13.34
N ILE A 425 -20.36 8.17 -12.17
CA ILE A 425 -19.12 7.51 -11.79
C ILE A 425 -19.39 6.01 -11.72
N GLU A 426 -18.83 5.29 -12.68
CA GLU A 426 -18.80 3.83 -12.70
C GLU A 426 -17.69 3.36 -11.75
N THR A 427 -18.06 2.54 -10.76
CA THR A 427 -17.10 1.94 -9.83
C THR A 427 -16.97 0.45 -10.13
N VAL A 428 -15.75 0.02 -10.49
CA VAL A 428 -15.41 -1.37 -10.70
C VAL A 428 -14.60 -1.87 -9.52
N THR A 429 -15.15 -2.85 -8.80
CA THR A 429 -14.54 -3.40 -7.58
C THR A 429 -14.96 -4.85 -7.38
N HIS A 430 -14.24 -5.58 -6.53
CA HIS A 430 -14.67 -6.93 -6.14
C HIS A 430 -15.82 -6.84 -5.13
N PRO A 431 -16.74 -7.83 -5.10
CA PRO A 431 -17.73 -7.94 -4.04
C PRO A 431 -17.08 -7.84 -2.66
N TYR A 432 -17.68 -7.07 -1.76
CA TYR A 432 -17.20 -6.89 -0.39
C TYR A 432 -15.80 -6.26 -0.27
N SER A 433 -15.37 -5.48 -1.27
CA SER A 433 -14.14 -4.69 -1.16
C SER A 433 -14.25 -3.64 -0.06
N LEU A 434 -13.15 -3.41 0.66
CA LEU A 434 -13.10 -2.45 1.75
C LEU A 434 -13.25 -1.02 1.22
N LEU A 435 -14.24 -0.28 1.76
CA LEU A 435 -14.42 1.14 1.49
C LEU A 435 -13.68 1.99 2.51
N SER A 436 -13.75 1.64 3.80
CA SER A 436 -13.03 2.29 4.90
C SER A 436 -13.00 1.41 6.15
N SER A 437 -12.09 1.71 7.08
CA SER A 437 -12.03 1.00 8.36
C SER A 437 -11.47 1.82 9.52
N ILE A 438 -11.94 1.54 10.72
CA ILE A 438 -11.39 2.02 11.99
C ILE A 438 -10.70 0.85 12.70
N THR A 439 -9.64 1.14 13.44
CA THR A 439 -8.95 0.15 14.28
C THR A 439 -9.01 0.57 15.73
N TYR A 440 -9.52 -0.32 16.57
CA TYR A 440 -9.51 -0.19 18.01
C TYR A 440 -8.53 -1.20 18.57
N ILE A 441 -7.72 -0.77 19.54
CA ILE A 441 -6.66 -1.57 20.12
C ILE A 441 -6.86 -1.58 21.64
N SER A 442 -6.78 -2.75 22.25
CA SER A 442 -6.67 -2.91 23.68
C SER A 442 -5.71 -4.04 24.04
N ILE A 443 -5.20 -4.01 25.26
CA ILE A 443 -4.43 -5.11 25.85
C ILE A 443 -5.43 -6.11 26.45
N ARG A 444 -5.17 -7.40 26.27
CA ARG A 444 -5.99 -8.49 26.81
C ARG A 444 -5.77 -8.75 28.29
#